data_AF-J4HVV8-F1
#
_entry.id   AF-J4HVV8-F1
#
_cell.length_a   1.000
_cell.length_b   1.000
_cell.length_c   1.000
_cell.angle_alpha   90.00
_cell.angle_beta   90.00
_cell.angle_gamma   90.00
#
_symmetry.space_group_name_H-M   'P 1'
#
loop_
_entity.id
_entity.type
_entity.pdbx_description
1 polymer ?
#
loop_
_entity_poly.entity_id
_entity_poly.type
_entity_poly.pdbx_seq_one_letter_code
_entity_poly.pdbx_strand_id
1 'polypeptide(L)'
;MIYMTRLGRRSFLNGIPTLATPASVAPLAPTSLTRIPDTLAPTFIPESTTPRSDVPDTHHLIQRKKNGVRGGQNLSERWRRLERSLRGKEAFGAHRGALMEQRDSAVSQARGIVDKKKHGPRMFRGLVLPEEPKEPQSDECCMSGCAICVYDLYTAAREDYTHAVDALRVALDAKGVSEEEWPADIQRTKKKSMKPQSSRDVSMNTFEALERALREKRESTGMGQEGSGGRSPVRPLQSKQPVLLASAADILEGLRWLVFSNR
;
A
#
# COMPACT_ATOMS: atom_id res chain seq x y z
N MET A 1 4.30 -31.68 -74.21
CA MET A 1 3.84 -32.28 -72.93
C MET A 1 3.71 -31.16 -71.92
N ILE A 2 2.48 -30.72 -71.65
CA ILE A 2 2.16 -29.60 -70.76
C ILE A 2 1.50 -30.21 -69.51
N TYR A 3 2.15 -30.10 -68.36
CA TYR A 3 1.57 -30.53 -67.08
C TYR A 3 0.79 -29.37 -66.48
N MET A 4 -0.54 -29.53 -66.39
CA MET A 4 -1.40 -28.68 -65.59
C MET A 4 -1.56 -29.29 -64.19
N THR A 5 -1.00 -28.64 -63.17
CA THR A 5 -1.25 -28.96 -61.77
C THR A 5 -2.33 -28.03 -61.21
N ARG A 6 -3.47 -28.64 -60.83
CA ARG A 6 -4.62 -28.03 -60.15
C ARG A 6 -4.20 -27.40 -58.82
N LEU A 7 -4.47 -26.10 -58.65
CA LEU A 7 -4.49 -25.43 -57.35
C LEU A 7 -5.85 -25.69 -56.67
N GLY A 8 -5.83 -26.47 -55.60
CA GLY A 8 -6.97 -26.66 -54.71
C GLY A 8 -7.13 -25.48 -53.74
N ARG A 9 -8.16 -24.67 -53.96
CA ARG A 9 -8.66 -23.68 -53.00
C ARG A 9 -9.23 -24.40 -51.77
N ARG A 10 -8.53 -24.37 -50.64
CA ARG A 10 -9.10 -24.67 -49.32
C ARG A 10 -9.53 -23.37 -48.66
N SER A 11 -10.82 -23.12 -48.66
CA SER A 11 -11.49 -22.10 -47.87
C SER A 11 -11.48 -22.52 -46.39
N PHE A 12 -10.61 -21.92 -45.59
CA PHE A 12 -10.71 -22.01 -44.13
C PHE A 12 -11.63 -20.87 -43.66
N LEU A 13 -12.83 -21.25 -43.23
CA LEU A 13 -13.75 -20.36 -42.52
C LEU A 13 -13.15 -20.06 -41.14
N ASN A 14 -12.91 -18.78 -40.89
CA ASN A 14 -12.54 -18.23 -39.61
C ASN A 14 -13.71 -18.38 -38.62
N GLY A 15 -13.64 -19.37 -37.73
CA GLY A 15 -14.44 -19.40 -36.51
C GLY A 15 -13.73 -18.63 -35.41
N ILE A 16 -14.10 -17.37 -35.21
CA ILE A 16 -13.65 -16.58 -34.05
C ILE A 16 -14.50 -17.03 -32.85
N PRO A 17 -13.91 -17.60 -31.78
CA PRO A 17 -14.65 -17.85 -30.55
C PRO A 17 -14.95 -16.50 -29.88
N THR A 18 -16.23 -16.16 -29.81
CA THR A 18 -16.78 -15.03 -29.06
C THR A 18 -16.52 -15.26 -27.57
N LEU A 19 -15.50 -14.60 -27.01
CA LEU A 19 -15.26 -14.55 -25.58
C LEU A 19 -16.38 -13.76 -24.91
N ALA A 20 -17.15 -14.48 -24.08
CA ALA A 20 -18.20 -13.93 -23.24
C ALA A 20 -17.64 -12.82 -22.33
N THR A 21 -18.24 -11.66 -22.44
CA THR A 21 -18.02 -10.49 -21.58
C THR A 21 -18.50 -10.81 -20.17
N PRO A 22 -17.65 -10.78 -19.12
CA PRO A 22 -18.15 -10.84 -17.76
C PRO A 22 -18.92 -9.55 -17.45
N ALA A 23 -20.14 -9.74 -16.94
CA ALA A 23 -21.06 -8.69 -16.56
C ALA A 23 -20.37 -7.63 -15.67
N SER A 24 -20.42 -6.39 -16.14
CA SER A 24 -20.06 -5.21 -15.37
C SER A 24 -21.01 -5.10 -14.17
N VAL A 25 -20.52 -5.48 -13.00
CA VAL A 25 -21.19 -5.26 -11.72
C VAL A 25 -21.18 -3.76 -11.45
N ALA A 26 -22.37 -3.15 -11.52
CA ALA A 26 -22.58 -1.75 -11.20
C ALA A 26 -22.17 -1.46 -9.74
N PRO A 27 -21.42 -0.38 -9.45
CA PRO A 27 -21.15 0.03 -8.08
C PRO A 27 -22.44 0.60 -7.47
N LEU A 28 -22.89 -0.03 -6.39
CA LEU A 28 -23.97 0.44 -5.53
C LEU A 28 -23.58 1.81 -4.95
N ALA A 29 -24.48 2.78 -5.12
CA ALA A 29 -24.34 4.13 -4.59
C ALA A 29 -24.26 4.11 -3.05
N PRO A 30 -23.39 4.91 -2.43
CA PRO A 30 -23.39 5.08 -0.98
C PRO A 30 -24.59 5.92 -0.56
N THR A 31 -25.60 5.28 0.01
CA THR A 31 -26.67 5.94 0.75
C THR A 31 -26.06 6.67 1.94
N SER A 32 -26.01 8.00 1.82
CA SER A 32 -25.63 8.90 2.91
C SER A 32 -26.75 8.90 3.95
N LEU A 33 -26.56 8.15 5.03
CA LEU A 33 -27.43 8.19 6.21
C LEU A 33 -27.03 9.40 7.05
N THR A 34 -27.82 10.45 6.90
CA THR A 34 -27.85 11.65 7.71
C THR A 34 -28.03 11.27 9.17
N ARG A 35 -26.94 11.24 9.93
CA ARG A 35 -26.96 11.03 11.39
C ARG A 35 -27.52 12.30 12.04
N ILE A 36 -28.74 12.19 12.54
CA ILE A 36 -29.40 13.20 13.36
C ILE A 36 -28.62 13.27 14.71
N PRO A 37 -28.27 14.45 15.22
CA PRO A 37 -27.74 14.55 16.56
C PRO A 37 -28.88 14.39 17.59
N ASP A 38 -28.79 13.31 18.38
CA ASP A 38 -29.56 13.13 19.60
C ASP A 38 -29.08 14.14 20.66
N THR A 39 -29.81 15.24 20.78
CA THR A 39 -29.65 16.20 21.88
C THR A 39 -30.87 16.09 22.79
N LEU A 40 -30.93 15.02 23.59
CA LEU A 40 -31.87 14.92 24.70
C LEU A 40 -31.18 15.37 25.99
N ALA A 41 -31.34 16.65 26.32
CA ALA A 41 -31.14 17.15 27.67
C ALA A 41 -32.53 17.34 28.32
N PRO A 42 -32.87 16.63 29.40
CA PRO A 42 -34.06 16.93 30.19
C PRO A 42 -33.71 18.03 31.20
N THR A 43 -34.03 19.29 30.87
CA THR A 43 -34.02 20.36 31.87
C THR A 43 -35.31 20.27 32.68
N PHE A 44 -35.17 19.70 33.87
CA PHE A 44 -36.15 19.71 34.94
C PHE A 44 -36.41 21.17 35.36
N ILE A 45 -37.64 21.66 35.21
CA ILE A 45 -38.09 22.93 35.79
C ILE A 45 -39.22 22.61 36.77
N PRO A 46 -39.07 22.90 38.08
CA PRO A 46 -40.14 22.75 39.02
C PRO A 46 -41.19 23.84 38.86
N GLU A 47 -42.43 23.37 38.86
CA GLU A 47 -43.69 24.07 38.93
C GLU A 47 -43.81 24.87 40.24
N SER A 48 -44.20 26.15 40.15
CA SER A 48 -44.74 26.90 41.28
C SER A 48 -45.40 28.22 40.83
N THR A 49 -46.73 28.23 40.92
CA THR A 49 -47.49 29.27 41.64
C THR A 49 -47.77 30.60 40.93
N THR A 50 -48.90 30.69 40.21
CA THR A 50 -50.13 31.46 40.57
C THR A 50 -50.98 31.79 39.31
N PRO A 51 -52.32 31.74 39.41
CA PRO A 51 -53.21 32.16 38.33
C PRO A 51 -53.42 33.67 38.41
N ARG A 52 -52.68 34.45 37.61
CA ARG A 52 -52.98 35.87 37.42
C ARG A 52 -53.88 36.04 36.21
N SER A 53 -55.15 36.32 36.51
CA SER A 53 -56.18 36.77 35.58
C SER A 53 -55.81 38.15 35.06
N ASP A 54 -55.07 38.18 33.96
CA ASP A 54 -55.02 39.31 33.04
C ASP A 54 -55.15 38.68 31.66
N VAL A 55 -56.39 38.49 31.19
CA VAL A 55 -56.65 38.16 29.80
C VAL A 55 -56.42 39.47 29.05
N PRO A 56 -55.28 39.68 28.37
CA PRO A 56 -55.16 40.84 27.50
C PRO A 56 -56.28 40.72 26.47
N ASP A 57 -57.06 41.80 26.40
CA ASP A 57 -58.16 42.00 25.46
C ASP A 57 -57.83 41.33 24.12
N THR A 58 -58.58 40.27 23.81
CA THR A 58 -58.38 39.44 22.60
C THR A 58 -58.37 40.31 21.34
N HIS A 59 -59.01 41.47 21.39
CA HIS A 59 -59.01 42.47 20.34
C HIS A 59 -57.62 43.08 20.08
N HIS A 60 -56.82 43.34 21.13
CA HIS A 60 -55.46 43.87 21.01
C HIS A 60 -54.47 42.83 20.44
N LEU A 61 -54.66 41.54 20.77
CA LEU A 61 -53.90 40.43 20.20
C LEU A 61 -54.22 40.21 18.71
N ILE A 62 -55.49 40.36 18.32
CA ILE A 62 -55.94 40.29 16.93
C ILE A 62 -55.41 41.49 16.13
N GLN A 63 -55.44 42.71 16.67
CA GLN A 63 -54.87 43.88 16.01
C GLN A 63 -53.35 43.81 15.85
N ARG A 64 -52.61 43.28 16.84
CA ARG A 64 -51.16 43.01 16.69
C ARG A 64 -50.86 41.94 15.63
N LYS A 65 -51.72 40.93 15.46
CA LYS A 65 -51.60 39.95 14.37
C LYS A 65 -51.97 40.53 13.01
N LYS A 66 -52.93 41.46 12.94
CA LYS A 66 -53.37 42.10 11.70
C LYS A 66 -52.39 43.16 11.20
N ASN A 67 -51.71 43.85 12.12
CA ASN A 67 -50.59 44.76 11.85
C ASN A 67 -49.23 44.06 11.99
N GLY A 68 -49.21 42.73 12.07
CA GLY A 68 -47.99 41.93 12.02
C GLY A 68 -47.32 42.30 10.72
N VAL A 69 -46.28 43.13 10.83
CA VAL A 69 -45.52 43.75 9.76
C VAL A 69 -45.34 42.71 8.66
N ARG A 70 -46.25 42.74 7.66
CA ARG A 70 -46.01 42.18 6.33
C ARG A 70 -44.95 43.10 5.74
N GLY A 71 -43.76 43.03 6.32
CA GLY A 71 -42.58 43.63 5.79
C GLY A 71 -42.41 42.92 4.47
N GLY A 72 -42.89 43.56 3.40
CA GLY A 72 -42.38 43.31 2.08
C GLY A 72 -40.88 43.45 2.25
N GLN A 73 -40.19 42.32 2.36
CA GLN A 73 -38.74 42.32 2.47
C GLN A 73 -38.26 43.16 1.31
N ASN A 74 -37.57 44.26 1.61
CA ASN A 74 -37.09 45.20 0.61
C ASN A 74 -36.42 44.37 -0.49
N LEU A 75 -37.05 44.29 -1.66
CA LEU A 75 -36.57 43.44 -2.75
C LEU A 75 -35.14 43.83 -3.11
N SER A 76 -34.81 45.11 -2.98
CA SER A 76 -33.48 45.69 -3.12
C SER A 76 -32.44 45.13 -2.14
N GLU A 77 -32.84 44.85 -0.90
CA GLU A 77 -31.94 44.29 0.12
C GLU A 77 -31.75 42.78 -0.09
N ARG A 78 -32.83 42.06 -0.46
CA ARG A 78 -32.77 40.66 -0.86
C ARG A 78 -31.88 40.47 -2.09
N TRP A 79 -32.01 41.35 -3.09
CA TRP A 79 -31.18 41.34 -4.30
C TRP A 79 -29.71 41.63 -3.98
N ARG A 80 -29.40 42.64 -3.15
CA ARG A 80 -28.02 42.90 -2.67
C ARG A 80 -27.41 41.72 -1.89
N ARG A 81 -28.23 40.93 -1.19
CA ARG A 81 -27.77 39.70 -0.53
C ARG A 81 -27.48 38.59 -1.55
N LEU A 82 -28.35 38.43 -2.54
CA LEU A 82 -28.17 37.47 -3.63
C LEU A 82 -26.89 37.77 -4.43
N GLU A 83 -26.69 39.02 -4.83
CA GLU A 83 -25.48 39.44 -5.57
C GLU A 83 -24.19 39.15 -4.80
N ARG A 84 -24.14 39.47 -3.50
CA ARG A 84 -22.99 39.13 -2.65
C ARG A 84 -22.73 37.63 -2.60
N SER A 85 -23.78 36.82 -2.54
CA SER A 85 -23.65 35.36 -2.55
C SER A 85 -23.18 34.80 -3.90
N LEU A 86 -23.59 35.42 -5.02
CA LEU A 86 -23.16 35.03 -6.36
C LEU A 86 -21.68 35.38 -6.61
N ARG A 87 -21.25 36.60 -6.26
CA ARG A 87 -19.84 36.99 -6.35
C ARG A 87 -18.92 36.13 -5.48
N GLY A 88 -19.38 35.73 -4.29
CA GLY A 88 -18.65 34.80 -3.45
C GLY A 88 -18.47 33.43 -4.11
N LYS A 89 -19.53 32.88 -4.73
CA LYS A 89 -19.47 31.59 -5.43
C LYS A 89 -18.52 31.60 -6.63
N GLU A 90 -18.48 32.69 -7.39
CA GLU A 90 -17.53 32.85 -8.50
C GLU A 90 -16.07 32.84 -8.00
N ALA A 91 -15.78 33.53 -6.89
CA ALA A 91 -14.45 33.52 -6.29
C ALA A 91 -14.00 32.10 -5.84
N PHE A 92 -14.90 31.32 -5.25
CA PHE A 92 -14.62 29.91 -4.92
C PHE A 92 -14.42 29.05 -6.16
N GLY A 93 -15.20 29.29 -7.23
CA GLY A 93 -15.03 28.61 -8.52
C GLY A 93 -13.66 28.87 -9.13
N ALA A 94 -13.21 30.12 -9.14
CA ALA A 94 -11.89 30.52 -9.63
C ALA A 94 -10.76 29.90 -8.80
N HIS A 95 -10.87 29.92 -7.46
CA HIS A 95 -9.87 29.31 -6.58
C HIS A 95 -9.76 27.79 -6.81
N ARG A 96 -10.90 27.10 -6.98
CA ARG A 96 -10.92 25.68 -7.31
C ARG A 96 -10.26 25.40 -8.66
N GLY A 97 -10.53 26.23 -9.67
CA GLY A 97 -9.88 26.15 -10.98
C GLY A 97 -8.36 26.28 -10.88
N ALA A 98 -7.87 27.29 -10.16
CA ALA A 98 -6.45 27.51 -9.94
C ALA A 98 -5.75 26.32 -9.25
N LEU A 99 -6.40 25.70 -8.24
CA LEU A 99 -5.86 24.51 -7.59
C LEU A 99 -5.78 23.30 -8.53
N MET A 100 -6.76 23.13 -9.44
CA MET A 100 -6.69 22.06 -10.44
C MET A 100 -5.58 22.31 -11.46
N GLU A 101 -5.43 23.53 -11.94
CA GLU A 101 -4.35 23.89 -12.88
C GLU A 101 -2.96 23.74 -12.26
N GLN A 102 -2.82 24.09 -10.98
CA GLN A 102 -1.59 23.86 -10.21
C GLN A 102 -1.29 22.36 -10.06
N ARG A 103 -2.31 21.54 -9.80
CA ARG A 103 -2.18 20.08 -9.74
C ARG A 103 -1.75 19.51 -11.10
N ASP A 104 -2.38 19.92 -12.18
CA ASP A 104 -2.07 19.42 -13.53
C ASP A 104 -0.66 19.84 -13.96
N SER A 105 -0.24 21.04 -13.59
CA SER A 105 1.13 21.53 -13.79
C SER A 105 2.14 20.72 -12.96
N ALA A 106 1.84 20.44 -11.68
CA ALA A 106 2.69 19.62 -10.82
C ALA A 106 2.79 18.16 -11.31
N VAL A 107 1.69 17.58 -11.79
CA VAL A 107 1.67 16.24 -12.39
C VAL A 107 2.49 16.22 -13.68
N SER A 108 2.40 17.27 -14.50
CA SER A 108 3.20 17.39 -15.73
C SER A 108 4.69 17.55 -15.43
N GLN A 109 5.05 18.32 -14.40
CA GLN A 109 6.43 18.45 -13.93
C GLN A 109 6.97 17.15 -13.31
N ALA A 110 6.16 16.44 -12.52
CA ALA A 110 6.53 15.15 -11.95
C ALA A 110 6.72 14.07 -13.03
N ARG A 111 5.91 14.09 -14.10
CA ARG A 111 6.07 13.19 -15.24
C ARG A 111 7.35 13.46 -16.03
N GLY A 112 7.76 14.72 -16.17
CA GLY A 112 9.00 15.09 -16.86
C GLY A 112 10.30 14.60 -16.19
N ILE A 113 10.27 14.27 -14.90
CA ILE A 113 11.45 13.79 -14.16
C ILE A 113 11.54 12.25 -14.12
N VAL A 114 10.41 11.54 -14.32
CA VAL A 114 10.35 10.07 -14.30
C VAL A 114 10.23 9.46 -15.71
N ASP A 115 10.30 10.27 -16.78
CA ASP A 115 10.38 9.79 -18.17
C ASP A 115 11.78 9.26 -18.53
N LYS A 116 12.27 8.28 -17.76
CA LYS A 116 13.20 7.27 -18.27
C LYS A 116 12.41 6.01 -18.59
N LYS A 117 11.99 5.96 -19.86
CA LYS A 117 11.57 4.77 -20.62
C LYS A 117 10.26 4.12 -20.18
N LYS A 118 9.15 4.60 -20.75
CA LYS A 118 7.98 3.77 -21.02
C LYS A 118 8.38 2.72 -22.07
N HIS A 119 9.09 1.69 -21.65
CA HIS A 119 9.17 0.48 -22.45
C HIS A 119 7.79 -0.13 -22.42
N GLY A 120 7.03 0.04 -23.50
CA GLY A 120 5.81 -0.73 -23.70
C GLY A 120 6.10 -2.22 -23.53
N PRO A 121 5.05 -3.04 -23.30
CA PRO A 121 5.21 -4.47 -23.05
C PRO A 121 6.15 -5.07 -24.08
N ARG A 122 7.33 -5.53 -23.64
CA ARG A 122 8.35 -6.06 -24.52
C ARG A 122 7.79 -7.33 -25.15
N MET A 123 7.71 -7.39 -26.47
CA MET A 123 7.20 -8.58 -27.15
C MET A 123 8.37 -9.42 -27.68
N PHE A 124 8.30 -10.74 -27.50
CA PHE A 124 9.25 -11.70 -28.07
C PHE A 124 8.48 -12.79 -28.81
N ARG A 125 8.73 -12.96 -30.11
CA ARG A 125 8.03 -13.95 -30.98
C ARG A 125 6.49 -13.90 -30.86
N GLY A 126 5.94 -12.69 -30.71
CA GLY A 126 4.50 -12.43 -30.54
C GLY A 126 3.93 -12.75 -29.16
N LEU A 127 4.78 -13.15 -28.19
CA LEU A 127 4.41 -13.32 -26.78
C LEU A 127 4.83 -12.07 -26.00
N VAL A 128 4.01 -11.66 -25.03
CA VAL A 128 4.33 -10.53 -24.15
C VAL A 128 5.25 -11.01 -23.04
N LEU A 129 6.39 -10.33 -22.88
CA LEU A 129 7.34 -10.59 -21.82
C LEU A 129 6.88 -9.88 -20.54
N PRO A 130 6.64 -10.61 -19.44
CA PRO A 130 6.39 -9.99 -18.14
C PRO A 130 7.57 -9.11 -17.74
N GLU A 131 7.29 -7.95 -17.13
CA GLU A 131 8.32 -7.09 -16.54
C GLU A 131 8.59 -7.55 -15.10
N GLU A 132 9.86 -7.57 -14.71
CA GLU A 132 10.24 -7.89 -13.34
C GLU A 132 9.78 -6.77 -12.40
N PRO A 133 9.06 -7.07 -11.31
CA PRO A 133 8.65 -6.05 -10.36
C PRO A 133 9.87 -5.38 -9.73
N LYS A 134 9.82 -4.06 -9.59
CA LYS A 134 10.91 -3.29 -8.97
C LYS A 134 10.88 -3.48 -7.46
N GLU A 135 12.06 -3.64 -6.87
CA GLU A 135 12.19 -3.69 -5.42
C GLU A 135 11.76 -2.35 -4.81
N PRO A 136 10.89 -2.36 -3.78
CA PRO A 136 10.50 -1.14 -3.10
C PRO A 136 11.70 -0.55 -2.36
N GLN A 137 11.77 0.78 -2.30
CA GLN A 137 12.80 1.47 -1.54
C GLN A 137 12.50 1.39 -0.03
N SER A 138 13.54 1.50 0.80
CA SER A 138 13.39 1.49 2.27
C SER A 138 12.41 2.54 2.78
N ASP A 139 12.33 3.68 2.08
CA ASP A 139 11.59 4.86 2.49
C ASP A 139 10.09 4.75 2.20
N GLU A 140 9.68 3.75 1.39
CA GLU A 140 8.29 3.44 1.12
C GLU A 140 7.68 2.54 2.21
N CYS A 141 8.51 1.99 3.10
CA CYS A 141 8.04 1.24 4.25
C CYS A 141 7.42 2.21 5.26
N CYS A 142 6.09 2.18 5.33
CA CYS A 142 5.24 3.02 6.19
C CYS A 142 5.63 3.00 7.69
N MET A 143 6.36 1.99 8.19
CA MET A 143 6.82 1.78 9.59
C MET A 143 5.77 1.95 10.71
N SER A 144 4.51 2.26 10.37
CA SER A 144 3.44 2.64 11.29
C SER A 144 2.28 1.63 11.31
N GLY A 145 2.53 0.40 10.86
CA GLY A 145 1.54 -0.69 10.92
C GLY A 145 0.43 -0.57 9.88
N CYS A 146 0.76 -0.13 8.66
CA CYS A 146 -0.15 -0.19 7.52
C CYS A 146 -0.72 -1.62 7.34
N ALA A 147 -2.03 -1.75 7.04
CA ALA A 147 -2.73 -3.04 6.95
C ALA A 147 -2.19 -3.99 5.86
N ILE A 148 -1.49 -3.45 4.86
CA ILE A 148 -0.81 -4.20 3.81
C ILE A 148 0.65 -3.70 3.77
N CYS A 149 1.61 -4.60 3.91
CA CYS A 149 3.02 -4.27 3.79
C CYS A 149 3.40 -4.16 2.32
N VAL A 150 4.19 -3.14 1.96
CA VAL A 150 4.70 -2.97 0.59
C VAL A 150 5.57 -4.17 0.17
N TYR A 151 6.30 -4.76 1.12
CA TYR A 151 7.09 -5.97 0.86
C TYR A 151 6.20 -7.18 0.53
N ASP A 152 5.02 -7.31 1.16
CA ASP A 152 4.09 -8.42 0.86
C ASP A 152 3.52 -8.29 -0.56
N LEU A 153 3.21 -7.05 -0.98
CA LEU A 153 2.81 -6.77 -2.36
C LEU A 153 3.93 -7.10 -3.35
N TYR A 154 5.17 -6.75 -3.00
CA TYR A 154 6.33 -7.08 -3.82
C TYR A 154 6.55 -8.59 -3.92
N THR A 155 6.44 -9.34 -2.82
CA THR A 155 6.59 -10.81 -2.85
C THR A 155 5.50 -11.47 -3.67
N ALA A 156 4.24 -11.04 -3.52
CA ALA A 156 3.13 -11.54 -4.33
C ALA A 156 3.35 -11.23 -5.82
N ALA A 157 3.71 -9.99 -6.16
CA ALA A 157 4.01 -9.62 -7.54
C ALA A 157 5.21 -10.40 -8.12
N ARG A 158 6.19 -10.74 -7.29
CA ARG A 158 7.34 -11.55 -7.68
C ARG A 158 6.95 -13.01 -7.96
N GLU A 159 6.08 -13.58 -7.14
CA GLU A 159 5.51 -14.91 -7.37
C GLU A 159 4.73 -14.93 -8.70
N ASP A 160 3.83 -13.97 -8.91
CA ASP A 160 3.08 -13.81 -10.17
C ASP A 160 4.02 -13.70 -11.38
N TYR A 161 5.10 -12.92 -11.27
CA TYR A 161 6.12 -12.82 -12.30
C TYR A 161 6.76 -14.18 -12.60
N THR A 162 7.15 -14.96 -11.58
CA THR A 162 7.74 -16.28 -11.80
C THR A 162 6.79 -17.24 -12.50
N HIS A 163 5.51 -17.25 -12.11
CA HIS A 163 4.47 -18.06 -12.77
C HIS A 163 4.26 -17.65 -14.23
N ALA A 164 4.22 -16.34 -14.51
CA ALA A 164 4.08 -15.82 -15.86
C ALA A 164 5.29 -16.18 -16.75
N VAL A 165 6.50 -16.11 -16.18
CA VAL A 165 7.73 -16.52 -16.88
C VAL A 165 7.69 -18.03 -17.19
N ASP A 166 7.29 -18.87 -16.24
CA ASP A 166 7.19 -20.32 -16.46
C ASP A 166 6.15 -20.68 -17.53
N ALA A 167 4.99 -20.02 -17.51
CA ALA A 167 3.99 -20.16 -18.57
C ALA A 167 4.55 -19.75 -19.95
N LEU A 168 5.35 -18.68 -20.00
CA LEU A 168 5.99 -18.22 -21.22
C LEU A 168 7.04 -19.21 -21.73
N ARG A 169 7.82 -19.82 -20.83
CA ARG A 169 8.77 -20.88 -21.19
C ARG A 169 8.06 -22.07 -21.84
N VAL A 170 6.98 -22.55 -21.23
CA VAL A 170 6.15 -23.62 -21.79
C VAL A 170 5.61 -23.25 -23.18
N ALA A 171 5.18 -21.99 -23.36
CA ALA A 171 4.69 -21.50 -24.65
C ALA A 171 5.80 -21.40 -25.72
N LEU A 172 7.04 -21.06 -25.34
CA LEU A 172 8.19 -21.04 -26.25
C LEU A 172 8.67 -22.45 -26.60
N ASP A 173 8.68 -23.37 -25.62
CA ASP A 173 8.98 -24.78 -25.80
C ASP A 173 7.98 -25.42 -26.79
N ALA A 174 6.69 -25.11 -26.67
CA ALA A 174 5.65 -25.55 -27.61
C ALA A 174 5.82 -24.99 -29.03
N LYS A 175 6.49 -23.84 -29.18
CA LYS A 175 6.87 -23.25 -30.48
C LYS A 175 8.19 -23.80 -31.02
N GLY A 176 8.88 -24.66 -30.28
CA GLY A 176 10.17 -25.25 -30.69
C GLY A 176 11.32 -24.25 -30.70
N VAL A 177 11.26 -23.19 -29.90
CA VAL A 177 12.34 -22.18 -29.80
C VAL A 177 13.36 -22.65 -28.76
N SER A 178 14.62 -22.84 -29.16
CA SER A 178 15.69 -23.27 -28.24
C SER A 178 15.98 -22.22 -27.15
N GLU A 179 16.43 -22.67 -25.98
CA GLU A 179 16.69 -21.81 -24.81
C GLU A 179 17.78 -20.75 -25.07
N GLU A 180 18.68 -21.00 -26.03
CA GLU A 180 19.78 -20.11 -26.40
C GLU A 180 19.28 -18.80 -27.03
N GLU A 181 18.16 -18.86 -27.75
CA GLU A 181 17.53 -17.68 -28.36
C GLU A 181 16.71 -16.85 -27.37
N TRP A 182 16.43 -17.37 -26.17
CA TRP A 182 15.56 -16.68 -25.22
C TRP A 182 16.26 -15.45 -24.65
N PRO A 183 15.53 -14.38 -24.29
CA PRO A 183 16.11 -13.24 -23.57
C PRO A 183 16.82 -13.68 -22.29
N ALA A 184 17.96 -13.05 -21.97
CA ALA A 184 18.80 -13.41 -20.82
C ALA A 184 18.03 -13.49 -19.49
N ASP A 185 16.98 -12.68 -19.36
CA ASP A 185 16.15 -12.56 -18.16
C ASP A 185 15.32 -13.83 -17.88
N ILE A 186 15.02 -14.62 -18.92
CA ILE A 186 14.14 -15.81 -18.83
C ILE A 186 14.90 -17.12 -19.01
N GLN A 187 16.15 -17.07 -19.47
CA GLN A 187 17.00 -18.26 -19.61
C GLN A 187 17.16 -19.00 -18.27
N ARG A 188 16.99 -20.34 -18.28
CA ARG A 188 17.10 -21.18 -17.07
C ARG A 188 18.53 -21.27 -16.54
N THR A 189 19.51 -21.17 -17.43
CA THR A 189 20.90 -21.62 -17.21
C THR A 189 21.86 -20.54 -16.74
N LYS A 190 21.54 -19.24 -16.85
CA LYS A 190 22.47 -18.16 -16.54
C LYS A 190 22.77 -17.90 -15.05
N LYS A 191 22.05 -18.54 -14.11
CA LYS A 191 22.31 -18.36 -12.66
C LYS A 191 23.42 -19.25 -12.08
N LYS A 192 24.19 -19.99 -12.90
CA LYS A 192 25.29 -20.85 -12.39
C LYS A 192 26.70 -20.25 -12.44
N SER A 193 26.95 -19.09 -13.06
CA SER A 193 28.32 -18.58 -13.25
C SER A 193 28.85 -17.62 -12.19
N MET A 194 28.06 -17.25 -11.18
CA MET A 194 28.60 -16.62 -9.96
C MET A 194 27.80 -17.10 -8.77
N LYS A 195 28.24 -18.20 -8.15
CA LYS A 195 27.92 -18.42 -6.74
C LYS A 195 28.75 -17.42 -5.94
N PRO A 196 28.18 -16.40 -5.27
CA PRO A 196 28.76 -16.03 -3.99
C PRO A 196 28.74 -17.33 -3.16
N GLN A 197 29.89 -17.76 -2.66
CA GLN A 197 29.90 -18.84 -1.68
C GLN A 197 28.88 -18.46 -0.61
N SER A 198 27.85 -19.30 -0.47
CA SER A 198 26.72 -18.97 0.39
C SER A 198 27.30 -18.66 1.77
N SER A 199 26.88 -17.58 2.40
CA SER A 199 27.32 -17.23 3.76
C SER A 199 27.13 -18.40 4.74
N ARG A 200 26.21 -19.31 4.41
CA ARG A 200 26.01 -20.59 5.09
C ARG A 200 27.21 -21.54 4.97
N ASP A 201 27.81 -21.71 3.79
CA ASP A 201 29.02 -22.51 3.61
C ASP A 201 30.23 -21.88 4.31
N VAL A 202 30.32 -20.55 4.31
CA VAL A 202 31.34 -19.82 5.08
C VAL A 202 31.15 -20.06 6.58
N SER A 203 29.91 -20.00 7.08
CA SER A 203 29.63 -20.26 8.50
C SER A 203 29.84 -21.72 8.92
N MET A 204 29.61 -22.70 8.03
CA MET A 204 29.88 -24.10 8.36
C MET A 204 31.39 -24.41 8.33
N ASN A 205 32.13 -23.85 7.37
CA ASN A 205 33.58 -24.01 7.31
C ASN A 205 34.32 -23.35 8.49
N THR A 206 33.82 -22.22 9.01
CA THR A 206 34.44 -21.58 10.19
C THR A 206 34.24 -22.41 11.46
N PHE A 207 33.09 -23.03 11.64
CA PHE A 207 32.85 -23.94 12.76
C PHE A 207 33.72 -25.20 12.66
N GLU A 208 33.84 -25.79 11.48
CA GLU A 208 34.68 -26.97 11.28
C GLU A 208 36.17 -26.66 11.50
N ALA A 209 36.63 -25.47 11.08
CA ALA A 209 37.99 -24.99 11.36
C ALA A 209 38.23 -24.76 12.86
N LEU A 210 37.25 -24.18 13.57
CA LEU A 210 37.32 -23.98 15.02
C LEU A 210 37.37 -25.31 15.78
N GLU A 211 36.60 -26.31 15.33
CA GLU A 211 36.58 -27.64 15.97
C GLU A 211 37.92 -28.36 15.79
N ARG A 212 38.54 -28.29 14.60
CA ARG A 212 39.91 -28.80 14.39
C ARG A 212 40.92 -28.13 15.33
N ALA A 213 40.87 -26.80 15.42
CA ALA A 213 41.79 -26.03 16.28
C ALA A 213 41.63 -26.38 17.77
N LEU A 214 40.39 -26.61 18.24
CA LEU A 214 40.15 -27.03 19.61
C LEU A 214 40.63 -28.46 19.90
N ARG A 215 40.55 -29.37 18.92
CA ARG A 215 41.02 -30.75 19.05
C ARG A 215 42.55 -30.80 19.16
N GLU A 216 43.25 -30.09 18.29
CA GLU A 216 44.72 -29.95 18.32
C GLU A 216 45.21 -29.32 19.64
N LYS A 217 44.48 -28.34 20.17
CA LYS A 217 44.81 -27.75 21.47
C LYS A 217 44.66 -28.74 22.62
N ARG A 218 43.59 -29.55 22.62
CA ARG A 218 43.40 -30.58 23.66
C ARG A 218 44.50 -31.63 23.61
N GLU A 219 44.86 -32.10 22.41
CA GLU A 219 45.93 -33.07 22.21
C GLU A 219 47.29 -32.51 22.65
N SER A 220 47.62 -31.26 22.30
CA SER A 220 48.88 -30.63 22.73
C SER A 220 48.93 -30.32 24.24
N THR A 221 47.81 -29.97 24.88
CA THR A 221 47.77 -29.82 26.35
C THR A 221 47.76 -31.15 27.10
N GLY A 222 47.20 -32.21 26.52
CA GLY A 222 47.08 -33.53 27.17
C GLY A 222 48.39 -34.29 27.27
N MET A 223 49.38 -34.00 26.41
CA MET A 223 50.68 -34.69 26.44
C MET A 223 51.78 -33.90 27.19
N GLY A 224 51.48 -32.72 27.75
CA GLY A 224 52.50 -31.77 28.18
C GLY A 224 52.49 -31.28 29.63
N GLN A 225 51.47 -31.54 30.46
CA GLN A 225 51.41 -30.90 31.79
C GLN A 225 50.59 -31.66 32.84
N GLU A 226 51.16 -32.73 33.40
CA GLU A 226 51.07 -32.93 34.84
C GLU A 226 52.23 -32.16 35.47
N GLY A 227 51.94 -31.00 36.07
CA GLY A 227 52.89 -30.28 36.91
C GLY A 227 53.49 -29.03 36.28
N SER A 228 52.82 -27.89 36.47
CA SER A 228 53.48 -26.60 36.68
C SER A 228 52.39 -25.55 36.94
N GLY A 229 52.21 -25.19 38.21
CA GLY A 229 51.51 -23.96 38.57
C GLY A 229 52.28 -22.78 38.02
N GLY A 230 51.69 -22.02 37.09
CA GLY A 230 52.41 -20.95 36.41
C GLY A 230 51.49 -19.94 35.75
N ARG A 231 51.06 -18.95 36.56
CA ARG A 231 50.61 -17.60 36.20
C ARG A 231 49.75 -17.45 34.93
N SER A 232 48.45 -17.23 35.18
CA SER A 232 47.54 -16.53 34.28
C SER A 232 48.19 -15.28 33.66
N PRO A 233 48.25 -15.13 32.34
CA PRO A 233 48.49 -13.82 31.74
C PRO A 233 47.26 -12.96 32.02
N VAL A 234 47.49 -11.87 32.75
CA VAL A 234 46.54 -10.79 33.00
C VAL A 234 46.00 -10.32 31.65
N ARG A 235 44.74 -10.65 31.36
CA ARG A 235 44.00 -10.04 30.25
C ARG A 235 43.81 -8.55 30.56
N PRO A 236 44.09 -7.63 29.63
CA PRO A 236 43.69 -6.24 29.79
C PRO A 236 42.16 -6.18 29.90
N LEU A 237 41.73 -5.54 30.99
CA LEU A 237 40.34 -5.33 31.39
C LEU A 237 39.66 -4.42 30.34
N GLN A 238 39.12 -4.99 29.27
CA GLN A 238 38.18 -4.25 28.43
C GLN A 238 36.84 -4.17 29.17
N SER A 239 36.44 -2.93 29.41
CA SER A 239 35.22 -2.53 30.11
C SER A 239 34.00 -3.22 29.50
N LYS A 240 33.40 -4.11 30.29
CA LYS A 240 32.05 -4.59 30.04
C LYS A 240 31.09 -3.42 30.30
N GLN A 241 30.48 -2.91 29.24
CA GLN A 241 29.22 -2.19 29.34
C GLN A 241 28.20 -3.10 30.04
N PRO A 242 27.48 -2.62 31.06
CA PRO A 242 26.42 -3.39 31.67
C PRO A 242 25.28 -3.55 30.66
N VAL A 243 25.03 -4.79 30.24
CA VAL A 243 23.77 -5.16 29.62
C VAL A 243 22.71 -4.93 30.69
N LEU A 244 21.95 -3.84 30.53
CA LEU A 244 20.81 -3.52 31.36
C LEU A 244 19.83 -4.68 31.28
N LEU A 245 19.77 -5.48 32.34
CA LEU A 245 18.68 -6.39 32.60
C LEU A 245 17.41 -5.55 32.60
N ALA A 246 16.58 -5.75 31.58
CA ALA A 246 15.28 -5.11 31.46
C ALA A 246 14.52 -5.28 32.78
N SER A 247 14.08 -4.14 33.32
CA SER A 247 13.33 -4.06 34.55
C SER A 247 12.05 -4.89 34.42
N ALA A 248 11.65 -5.61 35.47
CA ALA A 248 10.39 -6.35 35.49
C ALA A 248 9.16 -5.47 35.20
N ALA A 249 9.30 -4.14 35.33
CA ALA A 249 8.27 -3.17 34.92
C ALA A 249 8.04 -3.13 33.40
N ASP A 250 9.09 -3.28 32.58
CA ASP A 250 9.01 -3.22 31.11
C ASP A 250 8.30 -4.46 30.53
N ILE A 251 8.42 -5.60 31.21
CA ILE A 251 7.75 -6.85 30.82
C ILE A 251 6.23 -6.77 31.09
N LEU A 252 5.81 -6.06 32.14
CA LEU A 252 4.40 -5.89 32.49
C LEU A 252 3.67 -4.88 31.58
N GLU A 253 4.34 -3.87 31.05
CA GLU A 253 3.75 -2.99 30.04
C GLU A 253 3.54 -3.70 28.69
N GLY A 254 4.45 -4.60 28.30
CA GLY A 254 4.28 -5.43 27.09
C GLY A 254 3.05 -6.36 27.16
N LEU A 255 2.77 -6.93 28.33
CA LEU A 255 1.59 -7.79 28.54
C LEU A 255 0.27 -7.01 28.58
N ARG A 256 0.29 -5.74 29.00
CA ARG A 256 -0.91 -4.89 29.04
C ARG A 256 -1.47 -4.59 27.64
N TRP A 257 -0.60 -4.49 26.61
CA TRP A 257 -1.03 -4.32 25.22
C TRP A 257 -1.69 -5.57 24.63
N LEU A 258 -1.27 -6.76 25.05
CA LEU A 258 -1.82 -8.04 24.58
C LEU A 258 -3.25 -8.31 25.09
N VAL A 259 -3.62 -7.76 26.25
CA VAL A 259 -4.94 -8.00 26.88
C VAL A 259 -5.99 -6.96 26.46
N PHE A 260 -5.60 -5.75 26.04
CA PHE A 260 -6.54 -4.66 25.75
C PHE A 260 -6.69 -4.24 24.27
N SER A 261 -5.99 -4.88 23.33
CA SER A 261 -6.05 -4.51 21.89
C SER A 261 -7.32 -4.95 21.15
N ASN A 262 -8.42 -5.25 21.85
CA ASN A 262 -9.64 -5.76 21.22
C ASN A 262 -10.90 -5.03 21.72
N ARG A 263 -10.87 -3.70 21.70
CA ARG A 263 -12.04 -2.86 21.96
C ARG A 263 -12.04 -1.59 21.13
#